data_AF-A0A6P7MAW1-F1
#
_entry.id   AF-A0A6P7MAW1-F1
#
_cell.length_a   1.000
_cell.length_b   1.000
_cell.length_c   1.000
_cell.angle_alpha   90.00
_cell.angle_beta   90.00
_cell.angle_gamma   90.00
#
_symmetry.space_group_name_H-M   'P 1'
#
loop_
_entity.id
_entity.type
_entity.pdbx_description
1 polymer ?
#
loop_
_entity_poly.entity_id
_entity_poly.type
_entity_poly.pdbx_seq_one_letter_code
_entity_poly.pdbx_strand_id
1 'polypeptide(L)'
;MPLPDTMYCAQQINIPPELPDILKNFTKAAIRTQPRDLCQWSAAYFSALSKGERLPVKDSLETNVATQKTDTGLTPGLLKILHKQLSPGQTCSKEELQKKWKGLCLPMDKLEMMLALGCFTSEINWMEFFALGCSDLGANLLGSLKIACEILTEDEDGGAARIPFSTFVELYTFLAKVDGDMTQDYIDNFLSRLQPTVNKQNGAIQASDFHISRKRGETGEPGTRKGGIKDAKLQHSIEKWMSDCSSKRRCCFIFQKLLAPGTVGYYSSLSGC
;
A
#
# COMPACT_ATOMS: atom_id res chain seq x y z
N MET A 1 22.74 -54.34 23.66
CA MET A 1 23.31 -53.10 24.20
C MET A 1 22.15 -52.32 24.82
N PRO A 2 22.17 -51.94 26.11
CA PRO A 2 21.15 -51.05 26.65
C PRO A 2 21.32 -49.64 26.02
N LEU A 3 20.20 -48.96 25.79
CA LEU A 3 20.20 -47.59 25.23
C LEU A 3 20.81 -46.63 26.27
N PRO A 4 21.58 -45.62 25.85
CA PRO A 4 22.16 -44.66 26.78
C PRO A 4 21.05 -43.88 27.49
N ASP A 5 21.16 -43.76 28.82
CA ASP A 5 20.29 -42.93 29.63
C ASP A 5 20.34 -41.49 29.12
N THR A 6 19.24 -41.02 28.54
CA THR A 6 19.08 -39.60 28.22
C THR A 6 19.19 -38.80 29.51
N MET A 7 20.28 -38.05 29.69
CA MET A 7 20.58 -37.23 30.89
C MET A 7 19.48 -36.22 31.30
N TYR A 8 18.47 -36.03 30.46
CA TYR A 8 17.37 -35.08 30.68
C TYR A 8 16.07 -35.84 30.92
N CYS A 9 15.45 -35.63 32.09
CA CYS A 9 14.10 -36.12 32.38
C CYS A 9 13.06 -35.08 31.94
N ALA A 10 11.96 -35.51 31.32
CA ALA A 10 10.87 -34.63 30.86
C ALA A 10 10.29 -33.73 31.98
N GLN A 11 10.36 -34.18 33.23
CA GLN A 11 9.92 -33.44 34.43
C GLN A 11 10.79 -32.21 34.74
N GLN A 12 12.01 -32.14 34.22
CA GLN A 12 12.91 -30.98 34.39
C GLN A 12 12.60 -29.85 33.40
N ILE A 13 11.84 -30.13 32.34
CA ILE A 13 11.47 -29.16 31.30
C ILE A 13 10.05 -28.66 31.61
N ASN A 14 9.96 -27.53 32.30
CA ASN A 14 8.67 -26.88 32.53
C ASN A 14 8.23 -26.10 31.29
N ILE A 15 7.29 -26.64 30.52
CA ILE A 15 6.72 -25.97 29.34
C ILE A 15 5.51 -25.14 29.79
N PRO A 16 5.50 -23.81 29.59
CA PRO A 16 4.34 -22.99 29.91
C PRO A 16 3.09 -23.46 29.15
N PRO A 17 1.92 -23.56 29.81
CA PRO A 17 0.70 -24.09 29.19
C PRO A 17 0.17 -23.24 28.03
N GLU A 18 0.53 -21.95 27.97
CA GLU A 18 0.12 -21.02 26.92
C GLU A 18 0.98 -21.12 25.64
N LEU A 19 2.21 -21.66 25.75
CA LEU A 19 3.17 -21.70 24.65
C LEU A 19 2.63 -22.45 23.41
N PRO A 20 1.99 -23.63 23.53
CA PRO A 20 1.45 -24.33 22.37
C PRO A 20 0.45 -23.51 21.56
N ASP A 21 -0.44 -22.76 22.23
CA ASP A 21 -1.46 -21.94 21.56
C ASP A 21 -0.85 -20.71 20.88
N ILE A 22 0.15 -20.08 21.50
CA ILE A 22 0.90 -18.98 20.88
C ILE A 22 1.57 -19.46 19.58
N LEU A 23 2.27 -20.60 19.61
CA LEU A 23 2.94 -21.16 18.44
C LEU A 23 1.96 -21.57 17.34
N LYS A 24 0.81 -22.14 17.72
CA LYS A 24 -0.28 -22.48 16.79
C LYS A 24 -0.85 -21.24 16.11
N ASN A 25 -1.12 -20.18 16.86
CA ASN A 25 -1.65 -18.93 16.32
C ASN A 25 -0.64 -18.22 15.41
N PHE A 26 0.63 -18.17 15.82
CA PHE A 26 1.74 -17.66 15.01
C PHE A 26 1.85 -18.42 13.68
N THR A 27 1.85 -19.76 13.73
CA THR A 27 1.98 -20.60 12.52
C THR A 27 0.80 -20.39 11.57
N LYS A 28 -0.43 -20.33 12.09
CA LYS A 28 -1.62 -20.00 11.28
C LYS A 28 -1.51 -18.62 10.64
N ALA A 29 -1.03 -17.63 11.37
CA ALA A 29 -0.85 -16.27 10.88
C ALA A 29 0.23 -16.19 9.78
N ALA A 30 1.35 -16.91 9.95
CA ALA A 30 2.41 -16.98 8.95
C ALA A 30 1.92 -17.64 7.65
N ILE A 31 1.19 -18.76 7.75
CA ILE A 31 0.61 -19.45 6.60
C ILE A 31 -0.36 -18.56 5.82
N ARG A 32 -1.20 -17.78 6.53
CA ARG A 32 -2.15 -16.85 5.90
C ARG A 32 -1.47 -15.66 5.22
N THR A 33 -0.44 -15.12 5.85
CA THR A 33 0.20 -13.87 5.40
C THR A 33 1.25 -14.12 4.32
N GLN A 34 1.83 -15.32 4.26
CA GLN A 34 2.89 -15.71 3.33
C GLN A 34 3.99 -14.62 3.20
N PRO A 35 4.60 -14.19 4.33
CA PRO A 35 5.58 -13.11 4.30
C PRO A 35 6.82 -13.52 3.51
N ARG A 36 7.40 -12.57 2.76
CA ARG A 36 8.64 -12.79 2.02
C ARG A 36 9.83 -13.11 2.93
N ASP A 37 9.90 -12.44 4.07
CA ASP A 37 10.89 -12.68 5.12
C ASP A 37 10.16 -13.02 6.43
N LEU A 38 10.24 -14.30 6.80
CA LEU A 38 9.59 -14.82 8.01
C LEU A 38 10.22 -14.25 9.28
N CYS A 39 11.53 -14.04 9.34
CA CYS A 39 12.21 -13.57 10.55
C CYS A 39 11.81 -12.12 10.86
N GLN A 40 11.87 -11.26 9.85
CA GLN A 40 11.46 -9.86 9.97
C GLN A 40 9.97 -9.73 10.31
N TRP A 41 9.12 -10.49 9.64
CA TRP A 41 7.68 -10.51 9.94
C TRP A 41 7.40 -11.05 11.35
N SER A 42 8.13 -12.07 11.81
CA SER A 42 7.97 -12.63 13.17
C SER A 42 8.29 -11.60 14.24
N ALA A 43 9.36 -10.82 14.06
CA ALA A 43 9.71 -9.74 14.97
C ALA A 43 8.58 -8.70 15.05
N ALA A 44 7.97 -8.33 13.93
CA ALA A 44 6.83 -7.43 13.90
C ALA A 44 5.57 -8.05 14.55
N TYR A 45 5.29 -9.32 14.30
CA TYR A 45 4.17 -10.06 14.88
C TYR A 45 4.24 -10.10 16.41
N PHE A 46 5.35 -10.55 16.98
CA PHE A 46 5.52 -10.63 18.44
C PHE A 46 5.63 -9.24 19.09
N SER A 47 6.18 -8.26 18.38
CA SER A 47 6.19 -6.87 18.86
C SER A 47 4.76 -6.29 18.93
N ALA A 48 3.91 -6.58 17.96
CA ALA A 48 2.51 -6.16 17.99
C ALA A 48 1.73 -6.92 19.08
N LEU A 49 1.95 -8.23 19.19
CA LEU A 49 1.31 -9.09 20.18
C LEU A 49 1.62 -8.65 21.62
N SER A 50 2.89 -8.34 21.91
CA SER A 50 3.30 -7.88 23.25
C SER A 50 2.74 -6.50 23.62
N LYS A 51 2.40 -5.66 22.63
CA LYS A 51 1.83 -4.33 22.82
C LYS A 51 0.29 -4.31 22.78
N GLY A 52 -0.35 -5.45 22.49
CA GLY A 52 -1.79 -5.51 22.25
C GLY A 52 -2.24 -4.75 21.00
N GLU A 53 -1.33 -4.50 20.05
CA GLU A 53 -1.64 -3.86 18.77
C GLU A 53 -2.31 -4.84 17.79
N ARG A 54 -3.02 -4.31 16.79
CA ARG A 54 -3.55 -5.13 15.69
C ARG A 54 -2.41 -5.85 14.96
N LEU A 55 -2.48 -7.18 14.90
CA LEU A 55 -1.43 -8.02 14.35
C LEU A 55 -1.31 -7.85 12.82
N PRO A 56 -0.10 -7.97 12.25
CA PRO A 56 0.14 -7.89 10.80
C PRO A 56 -0.28 -9.20 10.10
N VAL A 57 -1.57 -9.55 10.19
CA VAL A 57 -2.13 -10.82 9.72
C VAL A 57 -3.24 -10.58 8.73
N LYS A 58 -3.23 -11.33 7.64
CA LYS A 58 -4.30 -11.32 6.64
C LYS A 58 -5.54 -12.06 7.16
N ASP A 59 -6.72 -11.45 7.08
CA ASP A 59 -7.97 -12.04 7.61
C ASP A 59 -8.46 -13.24 6.79
N SER A 60 -8.36 -13.14 5.46
CA SER A 60 -8.82 -14.16 4.51
C SER A 60 -7.65 -14.62 3.65
N LEU A 61 -7.61 -15.93 3.33
CA LEU A 61 -6.75 -16.46 2.27
C LEU A 61 -7.30 -15.93 0.94
N GLU A 62 -7.04 -14.66 0.60
CA GLU A 62 -7.29 -14.23 -0.77
C GLU A 62 -6.40 -15.13 -1.65
N THR A 63 -7.03 -15.87 -2.54
CA THR A 63 -6.35 -16.54 -3.65
C THR A 63 -5.42 -15.49 -4.23
N ASN A 64 -4.12 -15.68 -4.04
CA ASN A 64 -3.12 -14.95 -4.81
C ASN A 64 -3.44 -15.33 -6.25
N VAL A 65 -4.24 -14.50 -6.94
CA VAL A 65 -4.28 -14.53 -8.39
C VAL A 65 -2.89 -14.10 -8.74
N ALA A 66 -2.04 -15.10 -8.95
CA ALA A 66 -0.72 -14.96 -9.48
C ALA A 66 -0.88 -14.44 -10.91
N THR A 67 -1.27 -13.17 -11.06
CA THR A 67 -0.85 -12.36 -12.18
C THR A 67 0.64 -12.18 -11.99
N GLN A 68 1.35 -13.13 -12.59
CA GLN A 68 2.73 -12.99 -12.96
C GLN A 68 2.98 -11.54 -13.45
N LYS A 69 4.10 -10.96 -13.01
CA LYS A 69 4.75 -9.76 -13.57
C LYS A 69 4.41 -8.37 -13.00
N THR A 70 4.33 -8.19 -11.69
CA THR A 70 4.67 -6.86 -11.13
C THR A 70 5.55 -6.98 -9.90
N ASP A 71 6.79 -6.52 -10.04
CA ASP A 71 7.86 -6.37 -9.04
C ASP A 71 7.51 -5.37 -7.91
N THR A 72 6.23 -5.06 -7.74
CA THR A 72 5.76 -3.96 -6.90
C THR A 72 5.68 -4.32 -5.42
N GLY A 73 5.69 -5.60 -5.03
CA GLY A 73 5.70 -6.07 -3.63
C GLY A 73 4.43 -5.82 -2.80
N LEU A 74 3.69 -4.74 -3.08
CA LEU A 74 2.40 -4.41 -2.45
C LEU A 74 1.28 -5.26 -3.07
N THR A 75 0.38 -5.74 -2.23
CA THR A 75 -0.84 -6.45 -2.66
C THR A 75 -2.07 -5.85 -1.96
N PRO A 76 -3.29 -6.02 -2.50
CA PRO A 76 -4.52 -5.54 -1.85
C PRO A 76 -4.66 -6.03 -0.40
N GLY A 77 -4.36 -7.31 -0.14
CA GLY A 77 -4.36 -7.88 1.21
C GLY A 77 -3.37 -7.21 2.17
N LEU A 78 -2.15 -6.87 1.71
CA LEU A 78 -1.17 -6.15 2.54
C LEU A 78 -1.63 -4.70 2.81
N LEU A 79 -2.22 -4.03 1.82
CA LEU A 79 -2.79 -2.70 1.99
C LEU A 79 -3.99 -2.72 2.96
N LYS A 80 -4.81 -3.77 2.94
CA LYS A 80 -5.91 -4.00 3.90
C LYS A 80 -5.40 -4.19 5.32
N ILE A 81 -4.27 -4.90 5.51
CA ILE A 81 -3.62 -5.01 6.83
C ILE A 81 -3.15 -3.64 7.33
N LEU A 82 -2.48 -2.85 6.48
CA LEU A 82 -2.07 -1.49 6.84
C LEU A 82 -3.28 -0.62 7.19
N HIS A 83 -4.35 -0.70 6.40
CA HIS A 83 -5.59 0.02 6.68
C HIS A 83 -6.15 -0.36 8.04
N LYS A 84 -6.22 -1.64 8.38
CA LYS A 84 -6.67 -2.06 9.71
C LYS A 84 -5.75 -1.56 10.83
N GLN A 85 -4.46 -1.46 10.60
CA GLN A 85 -3.51 -1.02 11.65
C GLN A 85 -3.52 0.50 11.85
N LEU A 86 -3.72 1.28 10.78
CA LEU A 86 -3.54 2.74 10.79
C LEU A 86 -4.85 3.52 10.67
N SER A 87 -5.96 2.91 10.22
CA SER A 87 -7.26 3.60 10.10
C SER A 87 -7.83 4.21 11.38
N PRO A 88 -7.54 3.71 12.61
CA PRO A 88 -7.99 4.39 13.82
C PRO A 88 -7.39 5.79 13.99
N GLY A 89 -6.21 6.05 13.42
CA GLY A 89 -5.62 7.37 13.32
C GLY A 89 -5.97 8.00 11.97
N GLN A 90 -6.77 9.06 11.96
CA GLN A 90 -7.03 9.84 10.73
C GLN A 90 -5.71 10.30 10.08
N THR A 91 -4.70 10.56 10.91
CA THR A 91 -3.31 10.80 10.52
C THR A 91 -2.38 9.79 11.18
N CYS A 92 -1.26 9.49 10.54
CA CYS A 92 -0.18 8.68 11.10
C CYS A 92 1.18 9.35 10.86
N SER A 93 2.17 9.05 11.71
CA SER A 93 3.52 9.57 11.54
C SER A 93 4.28 8.77 10.48
N LYS A 94 5.24 9.42 9.80
CA LYS A 94 6.12 8.73 8.84
C LYS A 94 6.84 7.53 9.46
N GLU A 95 7.31 7.66 10.70
CA GLU A 95 8.03 6.61 11.42
C GLU A 95 7.13 5.41 11.71
N GLU A 96 5.88 5.66 12.11
CA GLU A 96 4.90 4.61 12.35
C GLU A 96 4.60 3.85 11.07
N LEU A 97 4.33 4.57 9.98
CA LEU A 97 4.07 3.97 8.67
C LEU A 97 5.28 3.14 8.19
N GLN A 98 6.50 3.69 8.26
CA GLN A 98 7.73 2.98 7.87
C GLN A 98 7.91 1.70 8.69
N LYS A 99 7.64 1.75 10.01
CA LYS A 99 7.74 0.58 10.88
C LYS A 99 6.73 -0.50 10.49
N LYS A 100 5.46 -0.14 10.25
CA LYS A 100 4.42 -1.10 9.83
C LYS A 100 4.70 -1.67 8.43
N TRP A 101 5.11 -0.82 7.49
CA TRP A 101 5.51 -1.18 6.14
C TRP A 101 6.66 -2.19 6.12
N LYS A 102 7.72 -1.90 6.89
CA LYS A 102 8.85 -2.81 7.07
C LYS A 102 8.40 -4.12 7.74
N GLY A 103 7.50 -4.07 8.72
CA GLY A 103 6.95 -5.27 9.34
C GLY A 103 6.22 -6.22 8.38
N LEU A 104 5.72 -5.70 7.26
CA LEU A 104 5.11 -6.47 6.16
C LEU A 104 6.13 -6.89 5.08
N CYS A 105 7.41 -6.61 5.30
CA CYS A 105 8.51 -6.94 4.37
C CYS A 105 8.34 -6.30 2.99
N LEU A 106 7.74 -5.12 2.94
CA LEU A 106 7.54 -4.34 1.71
C LEU A 106 8.81 -3.50 1.36
N PRO A 107 9.09 -3.26 0.07
CA PRO A 107 10.24 -2.46 -0.35
C PRO A 107 10.15 -1.00 0.14
N MET A 108 11.22 -0.50 0.77
CA MET A 108 11.24 0.87 1.31
C MET A 108 11.32 1.93 0.21
N ASP A 109 11.99 1.65 -0.90
CA ASP A 109 12.10 2.59 -2.04
C ASP A 109 10.72 2.95 -2.59
N LYS A 110 9.84 1.95 -2.62
CA LYS A 110 8.45 2.14 -3.03
C LYS A 110 7.66 3.02 -2.05
N LEU A 111 7.89 2.85 -0.74
CA LEU A 111 7.27 3.72 0.26
C LEU A 111 7.72 5.16 0.06
N GLU A 112 9.02 5.41 -0.11
CA GLU A 112 9.53 6.77 -0.33
C GLU A 112 9.00 7.38 -1.63
N MET A 113 8.85 6.59 -2.70
CA MET A 113 8.20 7.04 -3.94
C MET A 113 6.76 7.46 -3.69
N MET A 114 5.97 6.65 -2.98
CA MET A 114 4.58 6.99 -2.64
C MET A 114 4.50 8.24 -1.75
N LEU A 115 5.43 8.37 -0.79
CA LEU A 115 5.50 9.54 0.08
C LEU A 115 5.81 10.82 -0.71
N ALA A 116 6.73 10.75 -1.67
CA ALA A 116 7.06 11.85 -2.56
C ALA A 116 5.88 12.23 -3.46
N LEU A 117 5.21 11.24 -4.07
CA LEU A 117 4.03 11.47 -4.93
C LEU A 117 2.91 12.20 -4.18
N GLY A 118 2.65 11.81 -2.93
CA GLY A 118 1.66 12.48 -2.09
C GLY A 118 2.11 13.79 -1.44
N CYS A 119 3.36 14.21 -1.66
CA CYS A 119 3.97 15.38 -1.02
C CYS A 119 3.89 15.33 0.52
N PHE A 120 3.94 14.13 1.12
CA PHE A 120 3.85 13.98 2.57
C PHE A 120 5.17 14.35 3.25
N THR A 121 5.08 15.03 4.40
CA THR A 121 6.26 15.54 5.13
C THR A 121 6.51 14.76 6.42
N SER A 122 5.71 15.01 7.46
CA SER A 122 5.84 14.37 8.78
C SER A 122 4.56 13.68 9.23
N GLU A 123 3.42 14.35 9.02
CA GLU A 123 2.10 13.77 9.23
C GLU A 123 1.50 13.36 7.90
N ILE A 124 0.95 12.15 7.86
CA ILE A 124 0.40 11.53 6.68
C ILE A 124 -1.09 11.36 6.90
N ASN A 125 -1.91 11.96 6.03
CA ASN A 125 -3.33 11.63 5.98
C ASN A 125 -3.46 10.19 5.47
N TRP A 126 -3.98 9.32 6.33
CA TRP A 126 -4.01 7.88 6.04
C TRP A 126 -4.84 7.58 4.80
N MET A 127 -5.97 8.26 4.58
CA MET A 127 -6.85 8.00 3.44
C MET A 127 -6.24 8.45 2.11
N GLU A 128 -5.46 9.54 2.11
CA GLU A 128 -4.73 9.99 0.93
C GLU A 128 -3.59 9.02 0.57
N PHE A 129 -2.81 8.59 1.56
CA PHE A 129 -1.77 7.58 1.35
C PHE A 129 -2.37 6.24 0.89
N PHE A 130 -3.50 5.84 1.49
CA PHE A 130 -4.26 4.67 1.10
C PHE A 130 -4.72 4.76 -0.37
N ALA A 131 -5.23 5.91 -0.80
CA ALA A 131 -5.56 6.17 -2.20
C ALA A 131 -4.35 5.94 -3.13
N LEU A 132 -3.15 6.43 -2.78
CA LEU A 132 -1.93 6.16 -3.56
C LEU A 132 -1.60 4.66 -3.60
N GLY A 133 -1.82 3.93 -2.50
CA GLY A 133 -1.65 2.48 -2.46
C GLY A 133 -2.61 1.78 -3.42
N CYS A 134 -3.87 2.19 -3.45
CA CYS A 134 -4.83 1.72 -4.43
C CYS A 134 -4.44 2.09 -5.86
N SER A 135 -3.83 3.26 -6.07
CA SER A 135 -3.35 3.71 -7.39
C SER A 135 -2.18 2.90 -7.92
N ASP A 136 -1.28 2.47 -7.05
CA ASP A 136 -0.17 1.61 -7.43
C ASP A 136 -0.63 0.19 -7.80
N LEU A 137 -1.69 -0.30 -7.14
CA LEU A 137 -2.30 -1.61 -7.43
C LEU A 137 -3.25 -1.55 -8.64
N GLY A 138 -3.89 -0.41 -8.87
CA GLY A 138 -4.85 -0.16 -9.94
C GLY A 138 -4.19 0.07 -11.29
N ALA A 139 -4.84 -0.37 -12.37
CA ALA A 139 -4.36 -0.10 -13.73
C ALA A 139 -4.67 1.34 -14.21
N ASN A 140 -5.68 1.97 -13.62
CA ASN A 140 -6.17 3.31 -13.90
C ASN A 140 -7.00 3.81 -12.70
N LEU A 141 -7.35 5.10 -12.70
CA LEU A 141 -8.10 5.77 -11.63
C LEU A 141 -9.34 4.98 -11.13
N LEU A 142 -10.18 4.49 -12.05
CA LEU A 142 -11.37 3.71 -11.69
C LEU A 142 -11.02 2.33 -11.13
N GLY A 143 -9.98 1.69 -11.67
CA GLY A 143 -9.43 0.45 -11.12
C GLY A 143 -8.90 0.62 -9.70
N SER A 144 -8.24 1.75 -9.42
CA SER A 144 -7.78 2.13 -8.08
C SER A 144 -8.96 2.28 -7.11
N LEU A 145 -10.01 2.98 -7.54
CA LEU A 145 -11.22 3.14 -6.73
C LEU A 145 -11.96 1.82 -6.50
N LYS A 146 -11.97 0.92 -7.49
CA LYS A 146 -12.53 -0.43 -7.31
C LYS A 146 -11.78 -1.18 -6.20
N ILE A 147 -10.45 -1.15 -6.20
CA ILE A 147 -9.64 -1.77 -5.15
C ILE A 147 -9.92 -1.11 -3.78
N ALA A 148 -10.08 0.21 -3.76
CA ALA A 148 -10.44 0.93 -2.54
C ALA A 148 -11.80 0.45 -1.98
N CYS A 149 -12.82 0.32 -2.82
CA CYS A 149 -14.12 -0.24 -2.43
C CYS A 149 -13.98 -1.66 -1.85
N GLU A 150 -13.22 -2.54 -2.51
CA GLU A 150 -13.00 -3.92 -2.07
C GLU A 150 -12.25 -4.02 -0.73
N ILE A 151 -11.38 -3.06 -0.42
CA ILE A 151 -10.64 -3.04 0.85
C ILE A 151 -11.46 -2.40 1.98
N LEU A 152 -12.20 -1.32 1.71
CA LEU A 152 -12.91 -0.52 2.70
C LEU A 152 -14.32 -1.04 3.03
N THR A 153 -14.88 -1.90 2.19
CA THR A 153 -16.23 -2.44 2.38
C THR A 153 -16.39 -3.22 3.68
N GLU A 154 -17.56 -3.08 4.31
CA GLU A 154 -18.02 -3.91 5.42
C GLU A 154 -18.88 -5.10 4.95
N ASP A 155 -19.25 -5.14 3.66
CA ASP A 155 -19.94 -6.28 3.07
C ASP A 155 -19.12 -7.58 3.21
N GLU A 156 -19.80 -8.73 3.22
CA GLU A 156 -19.15 -10.05 3.21
C GLU A 156 -18.25 -10.23 1.97
N ASP A 157 -17.23 -11.09 2.10
CA ASP A 157 -16.30 -11.39 1.03
C ASP A 157 -17.04 -11.82 -0.26
N GLY A 158 -16.80 -11.12 -1.37
CA GLY A 158 -17.50 -11.34 -2.65
C GLY A 158 -18.83 -10.60 -2.81
N GLY A 159 -19.20 -9.76 -1.84
CA GLY A 159 -20.33 -8.85 -1.91
C GLY A 159 -20.15 -7.67 -2.88
N ALA A 160 -21.09 -6.74 -2.83
CA ALA A 160 -21.12 -5.58 -3.73
C ALA A 160 -19.99 -4.55 -3.48
N ALA A 161 -19.23 -4.71 -2.40
CA ALA A 161 -18.15 -3.82 -1.98
C ALA A 161 -18.61 -2.36 -1.81
N ARG A 162 -19.69 -2.17 -1.04
CA ARG A 162 -20.30 -0.86 -0.84
C ARG A 162 -19.50 -0.03 0.16
N ILE A 163 -19.30 1.24 -0.17
CA ILE A 163 -18.67 2.23 0.71
C ILE A 163 -19.51 3.52 0.78
N PRO A 164 -19.36 4.33 1.84
CA PRO A 164 -19.97 5.66 1.89
C PRO A 164 -19.52 6.54 0.72
N PHE A 165 -20.46 7.24 0.09
CA PHE A 165 -20.14 8.10 -1.06
C PHE A 165 -19.21 9.26 -0.71
N SER A 166 -19.26 9.78 0.52
CA SER A 166 -18.31 10.78 1.01
C SER A 166 -16.86 10.30 0.92
N THR A 167 -16.59 9.07 1.35
CA THR A 167 -15.27 8.44 1.26
C THR A 167 -14.85 8.25 -0.19
N PHE A 168 -15.77 7.84 -1.07
CA PHE A 168 -15.49 7.74 -2.49
C PHE A 168 -15.09 9.09 -3.11
N VAL A 169 -15.82 10.16 -2.79
CA VAL A 169 -15.52 11.52 -3.27
C VAL A 169 -14.13 11.95 -2.83
N GLU A 170 -13.78 11.77 -1.55
CA GLU A 170 -12.45 12.10 -1.02
C GLU A 170 -11.34 11.39 -1.79
N LEU A 171 -11.46 10.08 -1.99
CA LEU A 171 -10.46 9.26 -2.71
C LEU A 171 -10.37 9.66 -4.18
N TYR A 172 -11.50 9.83 -4.87
CA TYR A 172 -11.53 10.18 -6.28
C TYR A 172 -10.93 11.56 -6.53
N THR A 173 -11.34 12.56 -5.75
CA THR A 173 -10.87 13.94 -5.89
C THR A 173 -9.38 14.03 -5.57
N PHE A 174 -8.88 13.30 -4.58
CA PHE A 174 -7.45 13.27 -4.28
C PHE A 174 -6.65 12.67 -5.44
N LEU A 175 -7.02 11.49 -5.93
CA LEU A 175 -6.31 10.84 -7.03
C LEU A 175 -6.36 11.64 -8.33
N ALA A 176 -7.51 12.25 -8.64
CA ALA A 176 -7.65 13.13 -9.80
C ALA A 176 -6.71 14.35 -9.74
N LYS A 177 -6.47 14.90 -8.55
CA LYS A 177 -5.53 16.01 -8.32
C LYS A 177 -4.08 15.55 -8.44
N VAL A 178 -3.75 14.36 -7.96
CA VAL A 178 -2.41 13.77 -8.08
C VAL A 178 -2.06 13.49 -9.54
N ASP A 179 -3.00 12.99 -10.34
CA ASP A 179 -2.79 12.79 -11.79
C ASP A 179 -2.59 14.11 -12.55
N GLY A 180 -3.16 15.22 -12.06
CA GLY A 180 -2.96 16.57 -12.61
C GLY A 180 -3.55 16.82 -14.01
N ASP A 181 -4.22 15.84 -14.59
CA ASP A 181 -4.75 15.86 -15.96
C ASP A 181 -6.26 16.19 -16.02
N MET A 182 -6.92 16.33 -14.86
CA MET A 182 -8.38 16.53 -14.78
C MET A 182 -8.75 17.90 -14.20
N THR A 183 -9.65 18.61 -14.88
CA THR A 183 -10.21 19.89 -14.40
C THR A 183 -11.23 19.67 -13.29
N GLN A 184 -11.44 20.69 -12.44
CA GLN A 184 -12.48 20.62 -11.38
C GLN A 184 -13.87 20.37 -11.97
N ASP A 185 -14.22 21.03 -13.08
CA ASP A 185 -15.50 20.80 -13.76
C ASP A 185 -15.69 19.35 -14.20
N TYR A 186 -14.62 18.67 -14.65
CA TYR A 186 -14.70 17.26 -15.02
C TYR A 186 -15.00 16.36 -13.81
N ILE A 187 -14.32 16.63 -12.69
CA ILE A 187 -14.51 15.93 -11.41
C ILE A 187 -15.95 16.11 -10.93
N ASP A 188 -16.45 17.34 -10.90
CA ASP A 188 -17.80 17.67 -10.43
C ASP A 188 -18.89 17.08 -11.33
N ASN A 189 -18.69 17.12 -12.66
CA ASN A 189 -19.57 16.49 -13.62
C ASN A 189 -19.61 14.96 -13.46
N PHE A 190 -18.48 14.33 -13.13
CA PHE A 190 -18.45 12.89 -12.88
C PHE A 190 -19.18 12.53 -11.58
N LEU A 191 -18.92 13.25 -10.49
CA LEU A 191 -19.56 13.01 -9.18
C LEU A 191 -21.08 13.25 -9.23
N SER A 192 -21.51 14.32 -9.90
CA SER A 192 -22.95 14.63 -10.05
C SER A 192 -23.70 13.56 -10.85
N ARG A 193 -23.07 12.87 -11.80
CA ARG A 193 -23.67 11.74 -12.53
C ARG A 193 -23.91 10.51 -11.64
N LEU A 194 -23.13 10.35 -10.57
CA LEU A 194 -23.27 9.24 -9.63
C LEU A 194 -24.32 9.52 -8.55
N GLN A 195 -24.57 10.80 -8.24
CA GLN A 195 -25.51 11.23 -7.19
C GLN A 195 -26.91 10.58 -7.26
N PRO A 196 -27.58 10.45 -8.44
CA PRO A 196 -28.90 9.83 -8.51
C PRO A 196 -28.88 8.35 -8.11
N THR A 197 -27.80 7.64 -8.41
CA THR A 197 -27.61 6.23 -8.04
C THR A 197 -27.33 6.11 -6.55
N VAL A 198 -26.46 6.97 -6.02
CA VAL A 198 -26.12 7.04 -4.59
C VAL A 198 -27.36 7.33 -3.74
N ASN A 199 -28.21 8.26 -4.17
CA ASN A 199 -29.46 8.58 -3.47
C ASN A 199 -30.42 7.38 -3.40
N LYS A 200 -30.45 6.53 -4.43
CA LYS A 200 -31.23 5.29 -4.43
C LYS A 200 -30.61 4.20 -3.55
N GLN A 201 -29.29 4.25 -3.34
CA GLN A 201 -28.52 3.31 -2.54
C GLN A 201 -28.24 3.83 -1.12
N ASN A 202 -29.09 4.71 -0.59
CA ASN A 202 -28.98 5.27 0.77
C ASN A 202 -27.61 5.89 1.09
N GLY A 203 -26.98 6.58 0.13
CA GLY A 203 -25.69 7.23 0.35
C GLY A 203 -24.47 6.32 0.15
N ALA A 204 -24.67 5.06 -0.24
CA ALA A 204 -23.59 4.13 -0.58
C ALA A 204 -23.29 4.13 -2.09
N ILE A 205 -22.08 3.72 -2.43
CA ILE A 205 -21.62 3.48 -3.80
C ILE A 205 -20.83 2.17 -3.88
N GLN A 206 -20.94 1.47 -5.00
CA GLN A 206 -20.23 0.23 -5.30
C GLN A 206 -19.48 0.30 -6.63
N ALA A 207 -18.54 -0.63 -6.83
CA ALA A 207 -17.71 -0.69 -8.03
C ALA A 207 -18.49 -0.71 -9.35
N SER A 208 -19.67 -1.34 -9.35
CA SER A 208 -20.55 -1.44 -10.53
C SER A 208 -21.17 -0.11 -10.95
N ASP A 209 -21.29 0.86 -10.04
CA ASP A 209 -21.96 2.15 -10.31
C ASP A 209 -21.11 3.08 -11.19
N PHE A 210 -19.78 3.00 -11.07
CA PHE A 210 -18.84 3.84 -11.80
C PHE A 210 -18.06 3.11 -12.89
N HIS A 211 -18.12 1.77 -12.94
CA HIS A 211 -17.75 0.99 -14.11
C HIS A 211 -18.88 0.99 -15.14
N ILE A 212 -19.10 2.12 -15.81
CA ILE A 212 -20.07 2.18 -16.90
C ILE A 212 -19.55 1.32 -18.05
N SER A 213 -20.12 0.11 -18.18
CA SER A 213 -20.10 -0.62 -19.45
C SER A 213 -20.82 0.27 -20.45
N ARG A 214 -20.05 0.94 -21.32
CA ARG A 214 -20.56 1.73 -22.44
C ARG A 214 -21.52 0.82 -23.22
N LYS A 215 -22.84 0.99 -23.03
CA LYS A 215 -23.83 0.28 -23.86
C LYS A 215 -23.52 0.67 -25.30
N ARG A 216 -23.27 -0.32 -26.16
CA ARG A 216 -23.14 -0.11 -27.61
C ARG A 216 -24.41 0.57 -28.10
N GLY A 217 -24.25 1.80 -28.55
CA GLY A 217 -25.26 2.59 -29.20
C GLY A 217 -24.60 3.90 -29.58
N GLU A 218 -24.44 4.09 -30.88
CA GLU A 218 -24.01 5.32 -31.57
C GLU A 218 -22.52 5.47 -31.89
N THR A 219 -22.33 5.63 -33.20
CA THR A 219 -21.15 5.56 -34.07
C THR A 219 -20.32 6.83 -34.04
N GLY A 220 -18.98 6.67 -34.06
CA GLY A 220 -18.03 7.74 -34.38
C GLY A 220 -16.73 7.67 -33.57
N GLU A 221 -15.70 6.99 -34.09
CA GLU A 221 -14.32 7.12 -33.61
C GLU A 221 -13.77 8.53 -33.90
N PRO A 222 -12.81 9.03 -33.09
CA PRO A 222 -11.40 8.76 -33.40
C PRO A 222 -10.65 8.09 -32.23
N GLY A 223 -9.76 7.17 -32.59
CA GLY A 223 -9.12 6.20 -31.70
C GLY A 223 -8.24 6.76 -30.58
N THR A 224 -8.38 6.17 -29.40
CA THR A 224 -7.43 6.29 -28.31
C THR A 224 -6.47 5.10 -28.36
N ARG A 225 -5.19 5.39 -28.60
CA ARG A 225 -4.11 4.39 -28.69
C ARG A 225 -4.01 3.59 -27.39
N LYS A 226 -4.02 2.27 -27.53
CA LYS A 226 -3.49 1.34 -26.53
C LYS A 226 -2.00 1.63 -26.36
N GLY A 227 -1.62 2.22 -25.23
CA GLY A 227 -0.24 2.35 -24.79
C GLY A 227 -0.22 2.06 -23.29
N GLY A 228 0.29 0.90 -22.91
CA GLY A 228 0.45 0.53 -21.51
C GLY A 228 1.27 1.59 -20.79
N ILE A 229 0.69 2.16 -19.73
CA ILE A 229 1.35 3.08 -18.81
C ILE A 229 2.12 2.22 -17.83
N LYS A 230 3.27 1.70 -18.24
CA LYS A 230 4.27 1.19 -17.32
C LYS A 230 5.62 1.68 -17.84
N ASP A 231 6.41 2.23 -16.93
CA ASP A 231 7.80 2.65 -17.09
C ASP A 231 8.02 4.08 -17.62
N ALA A 232 7.61 4.45 -18.84
CA ALA A 232 8.01 5.76 -19.40
C ALA A 232 7.32 6.99 -18.77
N LYS A 233 6.05 6.87 -18.34
CA LYS A 233 5.31 8.00 -17.74
C LYS A 233 5.65 8.24 -16.28
N LEU A 234 6.03 7.22 -15.53
CA LEU A 234 6.44 7.40 -14.14
C LEU A 234 7.79 8.12 -14.09
N GLN A 235 8.73 7.74 -14.96
CA GLN A 235 10.02 8.44 -15.09
C GLN A 235 9.83 9.89 -15.57
N HIS A 236 8.98 10.12 -16.57
CA HIS A 236 8.72 11.47 -17.07
C HIS A 236 7.94 12.34 -16.06
N SER A 237 7.03 11.75 -15.29
CA SER A 237 6.32 12.46 -14.22
C SER A 237 7.25 12.74 -13.04
N ILE A 238 8.16 11.81 -12.70
CA ILE A 238 9.23 12.02 -11.72
C ILE A 238 10.21 13.11 -12.20
N GLU A 239 10.62 13.13 -13.47
CA GLU A 239 11.50 14.17 -14.04
C GLU A 239 10.82 15.55 -14.11
N LYS A 240 9.55 15.59 -14.52
CA LYS A 240 8.75 16.82 -14.53
C LYS A 240 8.48 17.33 -13.12
N TRP A 241 8.21 16.43 -12.18
CA TRP A 241 8.04 16.75 -10.76
C TRP A 241 9.38 17.17 -10.10
N MET A 242 10.51 16.55 -10.47
CA MET A 242 11.86 17.00 -10.06
C MET A 242 12.17 18.41 -10.58
N SER A 243 11.73 18.75 -11.79
CA SER A 243 11.85 20.09 -12.37
C SER A 243 10.96 21.12 -11.64
N ASP A 244 9.71 20.78 -11.33
CA ASP A 244 8.78 21.67 -10.63
C ASP A 244 9.11 21.83 -9.13
N CYS A 245 9.63 20.79 -8.47
CA CYS A 245 10.15 20.86 -7.09
C CYS A 245 11.44 21.70 -7.00
N SER A 246 12.26 21.74 -8.05
CA SER A 246 13.43 22.64 -8.10
C SER A 246 13.02 24.12 -8.13
N SER A 247 11.84 24.44 -8.68
CA SER A 247 11.29 25.80 -8.74
C SER A 247 10.72 26.31 -7.40
N LYS A 248 10.30 25.41 -6.50
CA LYS A 248 9.90 25.75 -5.12
C LYS A 248 11.05 25.43 -4.15
N ARG A 249 11.82 26.46 -3.77
CA ARG A 249 13.02 26.46 -2.89
C ARG A 249 12.86 25.88 -1.46
N ARG A 250 12.14 24.77 -1.23
CA ARG A 250 12.02 24.13 0.09
C ARG A 250 12.40 22.65 0.15
N CYS A 251 12.61 21.96 -0.98
CA CYS A 251 12.97 20.53 -0.97
C CYS A 251 14.47 20.22 -1.15
N CYS A 252 15.34 21.22 -1.37
CA CYS A 252 16.77 20.99 -1.64
C CYS A 252 17.56 20.32 -0.49
N PHE A 253 17.06 20.32 0.75
CA PHE A 253 17.87 19.83 1.87
C PHE A 253 17.96 18.31 2.01
N ILE A 254 17.04 17.54 1.42
CA ILE A 254 17.04 16.08 1.59
C ILE A 254 17.85 15.38 0.48
N PHE A 255 18.00 15.99 -0.70
CA PHE A 255 18.63 15.34 -1.85
C PHE A 255 20.17 15.39 -1.84
N GLN A 256 20.79 16.33 -1.11
CA GLN A 256 22.26 16.44 -1.06
C GLN A 256 22.93 15.32 -0.24
N LYS A 257 22.17 14.51 0.51
CA LYS A 257 22.68 13.33 1.22
C LYS A 257 22.57 12.02 0.43
N LEU A 258 21.80 11.96 -0.65
CA LEU A 258 21.56 10.74 -1.44
C LEU A 258 22.40 10.66 -2.73
N LEU A 259 23.12 11.73 -3.08
CA LEU A 259 23.96 11.83 -4.28
C LEU A 259 25.48 11.91 -3.98
N ALA A 260 25.95 11.36 -2.86
CA ALA A 260 27.39 11.18 -2.65
C ALA A 260 27.83 9.78 -3.11
N PRO A 261 28.38 9.61 -4.33
CA PRO A 261 29.02 8.36 -4.73
C PRO A 261 30.29 8.14 -3.92
N GLY A 262 30.44 6.92 -3.40
CA GLY A 262 31.64 6.47 -2.72
C GLY A 262 32.87 6.61 -3.61
N THR A 263 33.94 7.16 -3.03
CA THR A 263 35.29 7.11 -3.60
C THR A 263 36.11 6.18 -2.71
N VAL A 264 36.30 4.95 -3.17
CA VAL A 264 37.39 4.07 -2.74
C VAL A 264 38.41 4.06 -3.88
N GLY A 265 39.66 4.44 -3.60
CA GLY A 265 40.74 4.38 -4.59
C GLY A 265 42.06 5.06 -4.20
N TYR A 266 42.81 4.42 -3.30
CA TYR A 266 44.25 4.11 -3.32
C TYR A 266 45.31 4.92 -4.12
N TYR A 267 46.52 4.99 -3.51
CA TYR A 267 47.91 5.21 -4.01
C TYR A 267 48.54 6.64 -4.07
N SER A 268 49.35 6.91 -3.02
CA SER A 268 50.82 7.12 -3.05
C SER A 268 51.51 8.46 -3.44
N SER A 269 52.51 8.76 -2.58
CA SER A 269 53.76 9.53 -2.76
C SER A 269 53.68 11.07 -2.80
N LEU A 270 54.21 11.79 -1.81
CA LEU A 270 55.62 12.18 -1.52
C LEU A 270 56.11 13.40 -2.33
N SER A 271 56.85 14.28 -1.62
CA SER A 271 57.51 15.55 -2.02
C SER A 271 56.59 16.78 -2.06
N GLY A 272 56.92 17.92 -1.46
CA GLY A 272 58.11 18.37 -0.74
C GLY A 272 58.10 19.90 -0.70
N CYS A 273 58.56 20.49 0.42
CA CYS A 273 58.85 21.91 0.67
C CYS A 273 57.73 22.95 0.50
#